data_AF-A0A497ME24-F1
#
_entry.id   AF-A0A497ME24-F1
#
_cell.length_a   1.000
_cell.length_b   1.000
_cell.length_c   1.000
_cell.angle_alpha   90.00
_cell.angle_beta   90.00
_cell.angle_gamma   90.00
#
_symmetry.space_group_name_H-M   'P 1'
#
loop_
_entity.id
_entity.type
_entity.pdbx_description
1 polymer ?
#
loop_
_entity_poly.entity_id
_entity_poly.type
_entity_poly.pdbx_seq_one_letter_code
_entity_poly.pdbx_strand_id
1 'polypeptide(L)' 'MALKIRVAIAGVGNCASALVQGVYYYRNAREDDRVPGIMHVDFGGYHIGDIEFVAAFDVNKLKIGKDLSEAIFAEPN' A
#
# COMPACT_ATOMS: atom_id res chain seq x y z
N MET A 1 13.81 -12.01 -11.24
CA MET A 1 13.49 -10.88 -10.33
C MET A 1 12.30 -10.17 -10.95
N ALA A 2 11.12 -10.24 -10.32
CA ALA A 2 9.99 -9.42 -10.75
C ALA A 2 10.35 -7.93 -10.54
N LEU A 3 9.94 -7.07 -11.46
CA LEU A 3 10.13 -5.63 -11.35
C LEU A 3 9.23 -5.09 -10.23
N LYS A 4 9.81 -4.55 -9.15
CA LYS A 4 9.04 -3.86 -8.11
C LYS A 4 8.40 -2.59 -8.65
N ILE A 5 7.14 -2.36 -8.28
CA ILE A 5 6.41 -1.12 -8.55
C ILE A 5 6.69 -0.18 -7.38
N ARG A 6 7.52 0.82 -7.62
CA ARG A 6 7.86 1.84 -6.63
C ARG A 6 6.75 2.88 -6.55
N VAL A 7 6.02 2.91 -5.43
CA VAL A 7 4.85 3.77 -5.20
C VAL A 7 5.20 4.90 -4.23
N ALA A 8 4.79 6.11 -4.58
CA ALA A 8 4.78 7.27 -3.68
C ALA A 8 3.34 7.67 -3.35
N ILE A 9 3.08 8.04 -2.10
CA ILE A 9 1.76 8.49 -1.63
C ILE A 9 1.78 10.00 -1.38
N ALA A 10 0.83 10.74 -1.96
CA ALA A 10 0.60 12.15 -1.64
C ALA A 10 -0.72 12.29 -0.88
N GLY A 11 -0.62 12.54 0.43
CA GLY A 11 -1.73 12.50 1.38
C GLY A 11 -1.88 11.13 2.02
N VAL A 12 -1.55 11.02 3.31
CA VAL A 12 -1.58 9.78 4.09
C VAL A 12 -2.87 9.72 4.92
N GLY A 13 -4.03 9.66 4.27
CA GLY A 13 -5.34 9.53 4.94
C GLY A 13 -5.90 8.10 4.95
N ASN A 14 -7.21 7.94 5.23
CA ASN A 14 -7.88 6.63 5.23
C ASN A 14 -7.65 5.80 3.96
N CYS A 15 -7.65 6.42 2.77
CA CYS A 15 -7.38 5.70 1.52
C CYS A 15 -5.96 5.13 1.49
N ALA A 16 -4.96 5.89 1.95
CA ALA A 16 -3.59 5.41 2.04
C ALA A 16 -3.47 4.28 3.08
N SER A 17 -4.15 4.42 4.21
CA SER A 17 -4.19 3.37 5.24
C SER A 17 -4.76 2.06 4.73
N ALA A 18 -5.92 2.11 4.06
CA ALA A 18 -6.54 0.93 3.45
C ALA A 18 -5.66 0.30 2.36
N LEU A 19 -5.04 1.12 1.51
CA LEU A 19 -4.15 0.65 0.45
C LEU A 19 -2.91 -0.06 1.01
N VAL A 20 -2.20 0.57 1.94
CA VAL A 20 -0.99 0.00 2.54
C VAL A 20 -1.35 -1.31 3.24
N GLN A 21 -2.38 -1.31 4.09
CA GLN A 21 -2.81 -2.53 4.78
C GLN A 21 -3.25 -3.62 3.80
N GLY A 22 -4.01 -3.28 2.75
CA GLY A 22 -4.46 -4.22 1.73
C GLY A 22 -3.30 -4.89 0.98
N VAL A 23 -2.28 -4.12 0.59
CA VAL A 23 -1.06 -4.66 -0.03
C VAL A 23 -0.38 -5.65 0.91
N TYR A 24 -0.18 -5.30 2.18
CA TYR A 24 0.48 -6.20 3.13
C TYR A 24 -0.37 -7.42 3.50
N TYR A 25 -1.69 -7.30 3.51
CA TYR A 25 -2.63 -8.38 3.79
C TYR A 25 -2.65 -9.42 2.66
N TYR A 26 -2.65 -8.97 1.40
CA TYR A 26 -2.72 -9.84 0.22
C TYR A 26 -1.37 -10.13 -0.45
N ARG A 27 -0.23 -9.67 0.09
CA ARG A 27 1.10 -9.84 -0.52
C ARG A 27 1.53 -11.28 -0.79
N ASN A 28 0.91 -12.25 -0.12
CA ASN A 28 1.17 -13.69 -0.24
C ASN A 28 -0.01 -14.45 -0.87
N ALA A 29 -1.02 -13.74 -1.41
CA ALA A 29 -2.09 -14.38 -2.17
C ALA A 29 -1.47 -15.16 -3.34
N ARG A 30 -2.09 -16.29 -3.69
CA ARG A 30 -1.70 -17.05 -4.89
C ARG A 30 -2.36 -16.41 -6.10
N GLU A 31 -1.73 -16.53 -7.26
CA GLU A 31 -2.23 -15.93 -8.51
C GLU A 31 -3.66 -16.34 -8.86
N ASP A 32 -4.08 -17.55 -8.46
CA ASP A 32 -5.41 -18.12 -8.68
C ASP A 32 -6.41 -17.85 -7.54
N ASP A 33 -5.99 -17.17 -6.46
CA ASP A 33 -6.88 -16.84 -5.35
C ASP A 33 -7.94 -15.81 -5.76
N ARG A 34 -9.17 -16.03 -5.32
CA ARG A 34 -10.26 -15.06 -5.45
C ARG A 34 -10.27 -14.12 -4.26
N VAL A 35 -9.75 -12.91 -4.46
CA VAL A 35 -9.72 -11.87 -3.44
C VAL A 35 -10.90 -10.89 -3.62
N PRO A 36 -11.78 -10.71 -2.61
CA PRO A 36 -12.88 -9.74 -2.70
C PRO A 36 -12.38 -8.31 -2.99
N GLY A 37 -12.97 -7.65 -3.98
CA GLY A 37 -12.61 -6.28 -4.36
C GLY A 37 -11.35 -6.16 -5.23
N ILE A 38 -10.65 -7.26 -5.53
CA ILE A 38 -9.50 -7.29 -6.44
C ILE A 38 -9.83 -8.18 -7.63
N MET A 39 -9.75 -7.64 -8.85
CA MET A 39 -10.06 -8.39 -10.07
C MET A 39 -8.99 -9.45 -10.40
N HIS A 40 -7.72 -9.12 -10.15
CA HIS A 40 -6.58 -9.98 -10.45
C HIS A 40 -5.50 -9.85 -9.37
N VAL A 41 -5.02 -10.98 -8.83
CA VAL A 41 -3.91 -11.01 -7.86
C VAL A 41 -2.57 -10.71 -8.55
N ASP A 42 -2.40 -11.21 -9.77
CA ASP A 42 -1.36 -10.78 -10.70
C ASP A 42 -2.01 -10.05 -11.88
N PHE A 43 -1.63 -8.79 -12.08
CA PHE A 43 -2.12 -7.98 -13.19
C PHE A 43 -1.01 -7.69 -14.20
N GLY A 44 -0.93 -8.49 -15.26
CA GLY A 44 0.04 -8.29 -16.34
C GLY A 44 1.49 -8.60 -15.94
N GLY A 45 1.70 -9.57 -15.06
CA GLY A 45 2.99 -9.95 -14.50
C GLY A 45 3.40 -9.15 -13.26
N TYR A 46 2.47 -8.36 -12.70
CA TYR A 46 2.67 -7.60 -11.48
C TYR A 46 1.79 -8.15 -10.37
N HIS A 47 2.41 -8.80 -9.40
CA HIS A 47 1.73 -9.32 -8.24
C HIS A 47 1.41 -8.18 -7.24
N ILE A 48 0.36 -8.32 -6.42
CA ILE A 48 0.06 -7.36 -5.33
C ILE A 48 1.30 -7.09 -4.45
N GLY A 49 2.07 -8.15 -4.16
CA GLY A 49 3.32 -8.09 -3.39
C GLY A 49 4.50 -7.40 -4.09
N ASP A 50 4.33 -6.97 -5.35
CA ASP A 50 5.33 -6.18 -6.07
C ASP A 50 5.19 -4.68 -5.83
N ILE A 51 4.11 -4.23 -5.18
CA ILE A 51 3.96 -2.85 -4.73
C ILE A 51 4.92 -2.58 -3.56
N GLU A 52 5.83 -1.63 -3.76
CA GLU A 52 6.79 -1.17 -2.76
C GLU A 52 6.57 0.33 -2.51
N PHE A 53 6.15 0.68 -1.29
CA PHE A 53 6.00 2.09 -0.90
C PHE A 53 7.37 2.69 -0.59
N VAL A 54 7.80 3.66 -1.39
CA VAL A 54 9.15 4.24 -1.31
C VAL A 54 9.17 5.70 -0.86
N ALA A 55 8.02 6.37 -0.85
CA ALA A 55 7.88 7.75 -0.39
C ALA A 55 6.45 8.05 0.04
N ALA A 56 6.29 8.98 0.97
CA ALA A 56 5.01 9.52 1.36
C ALA A 56 5.14 11.00 1.71
N PHE A 57 4.10 11.78 1.42
CA PHE A 57 4.04 13.22 1.66
C PHE A 57 2.73 13.56 2.39
N ASP A 58 2.80 14.39 3.42
CA ASP A 58 1.63 14.88 4.16
C ASP A 58 1.91 16.28 4.73
N VAL A 59 0.85 17.00 5.10
CA VAL A 59 0.91 18.33 5.73
C VAL A 59 0.54 18.28 7.23
N ASN A 60 -0.01 17.16 7.70
CA ASN A 60 -0.36 16.96 9.09
C ASN A 60 0.90 16.69 9.93
N LYS A 61 1.18 17.59 10.87
CA LYS A 61 2.30 17.49 11.84
C LYS A 61 2.32 16.17 12.64
N LEU A 62 1.18 15.51 12.81
CA LEU A 62 1.10 14.23 13.52
C LEU A 62 1.55 13.04 12.65
N LYS A 63 1.76 13.25 11.34
CA LYS A 63 2.20 12.25 10.35
C LYS A 63 3.64 12.51 9.88
N ILE A 64 4.03 13.78 9.76
CA ILE A 64 5.37 14.19 9.32
C ILE A 64 6.44 13.66 10.28
N GLY A 65 7.50 13.07 9.73
CA GLY A 65 8.64 12.54 10.49
C GLY A 65 8.42 11.12 11.04
N LYS A 66 7.23 10.55 10.87
CA LYS A 66 6.94 9.15 11.21
C LYS A 66 7.23 8.22 10.04
N ASP A 67 7.49 6.97 10.35
CA ASP A 67 7.48 5.92 9.34
C ASP A 67 6.08 5.78 8.73
N LEU A 68 5.99 5.35 7.47
CA LEU A 68 4.70 5.16 6.81
C LEU A 68 3.80 4.18 7.59
N SER A 69 4.37 3.12 8.19
CA SER A 69 3.63 2.14 8.98
C SER A 69 2.98 2.74 10.23
N GLU A 70 3.50 3.85 10.76
CA GLU A 70 2.92 4.58 11.88
C GLU A 70 1.98 5.69 11.41
N ALA A 71 2.35 6.39 10.33
CA ALA A 71 1.59 7.51 9.79
C ALA A 71 0.19 7.11 9.32
N ILE A 72 0.03 5.90 8.78
CA ILE A 72 -1.28 5.35 8.35
C ILE A 72 -2.26 5.07 9.50
N PHE A 73 -1.84 5.21 10.76
CA PHE A 73 -2.69 5.08 11.95
C PHE A 73 -2.74 6.37 12.78
N ALA A 74 -2.06 7.43 12.35
CA ALA A 74 -2.03 8.69 13.08
C ALA A 74 -3.30 9.53 12.82
N GLU A 75 -3.94 9.96 13.90
CA GLU A 75 -5.14 10.80 13.84
C GLU A 75 -4.89 12.20 13.25
N PRO A 76 -5.89 12.80 12.57
CA PRO A 76 -7.02 12.12 11.95
C PRO A 76 -6.58 11.36 10.69
N ASN A 77 -7.23 10.23 10.41
CA ASN A 77 -7.16 9.54 9.13
C ASN A 77 -8.44 9.65 8.34
#